data_AF-A0A7Y0XW10-F1
#
_entry.id   AF-A0A7Y0XW10-F1
#
_cell.length_a   1.000
_cell.length_b   1.000
_cell.length_c   1.000
_cell.angle_alpha   90.00
_cell.angle_beta   90.00
_cell.angle_gamma   90.00
#
_symmetry.space_group_name_H-M   'P 1'
#
loop_
_entity.id
_entity.type
_entity.pdbx_description
1 polymer ?
#
loop_
_entity_poly.entity_id
_entity_poly.type
_entity_poly.pdbx_seq_one_letter_code
_entity_poly.pdbx_strand_id
1 'polypeptide(L)' 'MAKVKKEEPVLTVNGIRYLVADLADEAKTQFVNIQAVEAEINRLQTQLAIAQTARNAYQQALIAALPAQV' A
#
# COMPACT_ATOMS: atom_id res chain seq x y z
N MET A 1 29.20 23.29 -14.09
CA MET A 1 28.42 22.67 -13.00
C MET A 1 26.94 22.88 -13.30
N ALA A 2 26.26 21.87 -13.84
CA ALA A 2 24.83 21.95 -14.12
C ALA A 2 24.07 21.90 -12.79
N LYS A 3 23.31 22.96 -12.48
CA LYS A 3 22.39 22.98 -11.34
C LYS A 3 21.36 21.87 -11.56
N VAL A 4 21.38 20.83 -10.72
CA VAL A 4 20.30 19.84 -10.68
C VAL A 4 19.04 20.61 -10.31
N LYS A 5 18.11 20.73 -11.26
CA LYS A 5 16.79 21.30 -11.04
C LYS A 5 16.09 20.35 -10.06
N LYS A 6 15.96 20.78 -8.79
CA LYS A 6 15.25 20.03 -7.76
C LYS A 6 13.81 19.91 -8.25
N GLU A 7 13.39 18.73 -8.69
CA GLU A 7 11.99 18.51 -9.04
C GLU A 7 11.16 18.71 -7.78
N GLU A 8 10.32 19.74 -7.79
CA GLU A 8 9.48 20.05 -6.64
C GLU A 8 8.42 18.95 -6.52
N PRO A 9 8.27 18.33 -5.33
CA PRO A 9 7.31 17.26 -5.16
C PRO A 9 5.91 17.79 -5.44
N VAL A 10 5.17 17.06 -6.28
CA VAL A 10 3.81 17.40 -6.69
C VAL A 10 2.84 16.38 -6.10
N LEU A 11 1.85 16.87 -5.36
CA LEU A 11 0.73 16.10 -4.87
C LEU A 11 -0.42 16.21 -5.87
N THR A 12 -1.01 15.09 -6.30
CA THR A 12 -2.24 15.09 -7.10
C THR A 12 -3.40 14.65 -6.24
N VAL A 13 -4.39 15.53 -6.05
CA VAL A 13 -5.64 15.23 -5.34
C VAL A 13 -6.81 15.57 -6.25
N ASN A 14 -7.75 14.63 -6.43
CA ASN A 14 -8.93 14.81 -7.30
C ASN A 14 -8.59 15.26 -8.74
N GLY A 15 -7.45 14.82 -9.27
CA GLY A 15 -6.97 15.19 -10.61
C GLY A 15 -6.32 16.58 -10.69
N ILE A 16 -6.24 17.33 -9.59
CA ILE A 16 -5.57 18.62 -9.52
C ILE A 16 -4.16 18.42 -8.95
N ARG A 17 -3.17 19.04 -9.60
CA ARG A 17 -1.77 19.00 -9.21
C ARG A 17 -1.43 20.20 -8.33
N TYR A 18 -0.85 19.95 -7.16
CA TYR A 18 -0.39 20.95 -6.21
C TYR A 18 1.10 20.77 -5.98
N LEU A 19 1.87 21.87 -6.01
CA LEU A 19 3.23 21.83 -5.50
C LEU A 19 3.15 21.64 -3.99
N VAL A 20 3.87 20.65 -3.46
CA VAL A 20 3.87 20.38 -2.01
C VAL A 20 4.41 21.58 -1.24
N ALA A 21 5.29 22.40 -1.83
CA ALA A 21 5.80 23.63 -1.23
C ALA A 21 4.70 24.65 -0.93
N ASP A 22 3.68 24.73 -1.80
CA ASP A 22 2.59 25.71 -1.75
C ASP A 22 1.44 25.28 -0.83
N LEU A 23 1.49 24.07 -0.29
CA LEU A 23 0.49 23.58 0.64
C LEU A 23 0.62 24.30 2.00
N ALA A 24 -0.53 24.60 2.61
CA ALA A 24 -0.60 24.99 4.02
C ALA A 24 0.03 23.91 4.92
N ASP A 25 0.54 24.30 6.08
CA ASP A 25 1.25 23.39 6.98
C ASP A 25 0.34 22.23 7.44
N GLU A 26 -0.94 22.51 7.69
CA GLU A 26 -1.93 21.47 8.02
C GLU A 26 -2.07 20.46 6.87
N ALA A 27 -2.09 20.91 5.62
CA ALA A 27 -2.20 20.03 4.45
C ALA A 27 -0.93 19.17 4.26
N LYS A 28 0.25 19.72 4.54
CA LYS A 28 1.52 18.95 4.56
C LYS A 28 1.49 17.86 5.63
N THR A 29 1.00 18.18 6.83
CA THR A 29 0.84 17.19 7.91
C THR A 29 -0.11 16.07 7.50
N GLN A 30 -1.27 16.40 6.93
CA GLN A 30 -2.21 15.36 6.48
C GLN A 30 -1.62 14.52 5.34
N PHE A 31 -0.88 15.12 4.41
CA PHE A 31 -0.19 14.38 3.36
C PHE A 31 0.79 13.34 3.94
N VAL A 32 1.62 13.71 4.91
CA VAL A 32 2.54 12.79 5.57
C VAL A 32 1.80 11.67 6.30
N ASN A 33 0.71 11.99 7.01
CA ASN A 33 -0.12 11.01 7.69
C ASN A 33 -0.71 9.99 6.71
N ILE A 34 -1.23 10.45 5.56
CA ILE A 34 -1.75 9.57 4.50
C ILE A 34 -0.64 8.65 3.98
N GLN A 35 0.55 9.18 3.69
CA GLN A 35 1.67 8.33 3.22
C GLN A 35 2.04 7.24 4.25
N ALA A 36 2.02 7.56 5.54
CA ALA A 36 2.28 6.58 6.60
C ALA A 36 1.18 5.50 6.66
N VAL A 37 -0.09 5.89 6.56
CA VAL A 37 -1.23 4.96 6.56
C VAL A 37 -1.23 4.08 5.31
N GLU A 38 -0.93 4.62 4.13
CA GLU A 38 -0.79 3.85 2.89
C GLU A 38 0.32 2.79 2.99
N ALA A 39 1.47 3.14 3.59
CA ALA A 39 2.54 2.17 3.84
C ALA A 39 2.07 1.02 4.75
N GLU A 40 1.29 1.32 5.78
CA GLU A 40 0.74 0.32 6.69
C GLU A 40 -0.32 -0.55 6.02
N ILE A 41 -1.19 0.02 5.20
CA ILE A 41 -2.16 -0.73 4.39
C ILE A 41 -1.44 -1.73 3.48
N ASN A 42 -0.38 -1.31 2.78
CA ASN A 42 0.42 -2.19 1.92
C ASN A 42 1.09 -3.33 2.72
N ARG A 43 1.57 -3.04 3.93
CA ARG A 43 2.12 -4.06 4.84
C ARG A 43 1.07 -5.10 5.22
N LEU A 44 -0.13 -4.66 5.59
CA LEU A 44 -1.25 -5.53 5.95
C LEU A 44 -1.73 -6.37 4.76
N GLN A 45 -1.82 -5.79 3.56
CA GLN A 45 -2.16 -6.54 2.34
C GLN A 45 -1.15 -7.65 2.06
N THR A 46 0.14 -7.39 2.27
CA THR A 46 1.19 -8.41 2.14
C THR A 46 0.98 -9.57 3.12
N GLN A 47 0.69 -9.26 4.38
CA GLN A 47 0.41 -10.29 5.40
C GLN A 47 -0.86 -11.09 5.08
N LEU A 48 -1.89 -10.41 4.58
CA LEU A 48 -3.11 -11.06 4.14
C LEU A 48 -2.84 -12.04 3.00
N ALA A 49 -2.04 -11.66 2.00
CA ALA A 49 -1.66 -12.54 0.90
C ALA A 49 -0.90 -13.80 1.37
N ILE A 50 0.00 -13.65 2.35
CA ILE A 50 0.70 -14.78 2.99
C ILE A 50 -0.32 -15.70 3.67
N ALA A 51 -1.21 -15.14 4.48
CA ALA A 51 -2.23 -15.92 5.19
C ALA A 51 -3.19 -16.66 4.23
N GLN A 52 -3.60 -16.01 3.14
CA GLN A 52 -4.42 -16.62 2.09
C GLN A 52 -3.70 -17.80 1.42
N THR A 53 -2.40 -17.66 1.16
CA THR A 53 -1.58 -18.74 0.58
C THR A 53 -1.54 -19.95 1.52
N ALA A 54 -1.26 -19.72 2.81
CA ALA A 54 -1.25 -20.80 3.81
C ALA A 54 -2.63 -21.47 3.94
N ARG A 55 -3.71 -20.68 4.01
CA ARG A 55 -5.09 -21.19 4.05
C ARG A 55 -5.38 -22.11 2.87
N ASN A 56 -5.00 -21.71 1.66
CA ASN A 56 -5.23 -22.51 0.45
C ASN A 56 -4.43 -23.83 0.48
N ALA A 57 -3.18 -23.79 0.93
CA ALA A 57 -2.36 -24.99 1.09
C ALA A 57 -2.98 -25.96 2.11
N TYR A 58 -3.45 -25.47 3.27
CA TYR A 58 -4.12 -26.30 4.26
C TYR A 58 -5.45 -26.85 3.77
N GLN A 59 -6.21 -26.09 3.00
CA GLN A 59 -7.45 -26.56 2.39
C GLN A 59 -7.18 -27.72 1.42
N GLN A 60 -6.14 -27.62 0.58
CA GLN A 60 -5.74 -28.71 -0.31
C GLN A 60 -5.27 -29.95 0.45
N ALA A 61 -4.46 -29.76 1.50
CA ALA A 61 -4.01 -30.85 2.35
C ALA A 61 -5.18 -31.56 3.06
N LEU A 62 -6.17 -30.81 3.52
CA LEU A 62 -7.40 -31.37 4.10
C LEU A 62 -8.14 -32.21 3.06
N ILE A 63 -8.38 -31.68 1.86
CA ILE A 63 -9.08 -32.42 0.79
C ILE A 63 -8.36 -33.74 0.47
N ALA A 64 -7.02 -33.72 0.40
CA ALA A 64 -6.22 -34.93 0.16
C ALA A 64 -6.27 -35.95 1.29
N ALA A 65 -6.55 -35.51 2.53
CA ALA A 65 -6.67 -36.38 3.70
C ALA A 65 -8.09 -36.92 3.93
N LEU A 66 -9.10 -36.38 3.24
CA LEU A 66 -10.47 -36.88 3.36
C LEU A 66 -10.61 -38.23 2.65
N PRO A 67 -11.38 -39.18 3.22
CA PRO A 67 -11.67 -40.43 2.55
C PRO A 67 -12.43 -40.17 1.25
N ALA A 68 -12.15 -40.98 0.22
CA ALA A 68 -12.94 -40.97 -1.01
C ALA A 68 -14.41 -41.23 -0.63
N GLN A 69 -15.31 -40.36 -1.09
CA GLN A 69 -16.74 -40.59 -0.96
C GLN A 69 -17.07 -41.85 -1.76
N VAL A 70 -17.43 -42.91 -1.02
CA VAL A 70 -17.95 -44.17 -1.56
C VAL A 70 -19.37 -43.96 -2.05
#